data_AF-A0A1F4F5F5-F1
#
_entry.id   AF-A0A1F4F5F5-F1
#
_cell.length_a   1.000
_cell.length_b   1.000
_cell.length_c   1.000
_cell.angle_alpha   90.00
_cell.angle_beta   90.00
_cell.angle_gamma   90.00
#
_symmetry.space_group_name_H-M   'P 1'
#
loop_
_entity.id
_entity.type
_entity.pdbx_description
1 polymer ?
#
loop_
_entity_poly.entity_id
_entity_poly.type
_entity_poly.pdbx_seq_one_letter_code
_entity_poly.pdbx_strand_id
1 'polypeptide(L)' 'MLRVDDYPVLRSLLWTGRRREFLPAEEAFKAYERHWRFVSPAQLRSDELALVERLKRRFGKGLLNA' A
#
# COMPACT_ATOMS: atom_id res chain seq x y z
N MET A 1 -0.09 4.10 12.74
CA MET A 1 -0.73 2.85 12.27
C MET A 1 -1.81 3.24 11.28
N LEU A 2 -2.04 2.44 10.24
CA LEU A 2 -3.07 2.65 9.21
C LEU A 2 -4.15 1.59 9.36
N ARG A 3 -5.41 1.97 9.21
CA ARG A 3 -6.54 1.04 9.15
C ARG A 3 -6.59 0.45 7.75
N VAL A 4 -6.53 -0.87 7.61
CA VAL A 4 -6.53 -1.52 6.29
C VAL A 4 -7.88 -1.39 5.60
N ASP A 5 -8.96 -1.30 6.36
CA ASP A 5 -10.34 -1.25 5.84
C ASP A 5 -10.64 0.05 5.06
N ASP A 6 -9.92 1.13 5.38
CA ASP A 6 -9.98 2.40 4.63
C ASP A 6 -9.33 2.31 3.24
N TYR A 7 -8.57 1.24 2.94
CA TYR A 7 -7.78 1.10 1.73
C TYR A 7 -8.12 -0.23 1.04
N PRO A 8 -9.15 -0.29 0.17
CA PRO A 8 -9.60 -1.51 -0.50
C PRO A 8 -8.47 -2.19 -1.29
N VAL A 9 -7.56 -1.42 -1.92
CA VAL A 9 -6.41 -2.02 -2.61
C VAL A 9 -5.50 -2.70 -1.60
N LEU A 10 -5.11 -2.01 -0.52
CA LEU A 10 -4.27 -2.59 0.53
C LEU A 10 -4.91 -3.85 1.14
N ARG A 11 -6.22 -3.82 1.36
CA ARG A 11 -7.00 -4.96 1.85
C ARG A 11 -6.95 -6.14 0.88
N SER A 12 -7.06 -5.87 -0.43
CA SER A 12 -6.95 -6.89 -1.47
C SER A 12 -5.54 -7.48 -1.55
N LEU A 13 -4.50 -6.66 -1.35
CA LEU A 13 -3.11 -7.12 -1.30
C LEU A 13 -2.79 -7.99 -0.07
N LEU A 14 -3.49 -7.77 1.04
CA LEU A 14 -3.32 -8.52 2.29
C LEU A 14 -4.14 -9.82 2.36
N TRP A 15 -5.11 -9.99 1.45
CA TRP A 15 -6.01 -11.14 1.41
C TRP A 15 -5.29 -12.49 1.33
N THR A 16 -4.04 -12.53 0.81
CA THR A 16 -3.23 -13.74 0.66
C THR A 16 -2.60 -14.29 1.95
N GLY A 17 -2.86 -13.73 3.14
CA GLY A 17 -2.46 -14.43 4.36
C GLY A 17 -2.45 -13.67 5.69
N ARG A 18 -2.69 -12.35 5.72
CA ARG A 18 -2.74 -11.61 6.98
C ARG A 18 -3.87 -10.59 6.97
N ARG A 19 -5.07 -11.01 7.39
CA ARG A 19 -6.11 -10.06 7.83
C ARG A 19 -5.56 -9.30 9.03
N ARG A 20 -5.18 -8.05 8.82
CA ARG A 20 -4.78 -7.11 9.87
C ARG A 20 -5.69 -5.90 9.77
N GLU A 21 -6.39 -5.60 10.86
CA GLU A 21 -7.25 -4.42 10.92
C GLU A 21 -6.39 -3.13 10.95
N PHE A 22 -5.25 -3.20 11.62
CA PHE A 22 -4.25 -2.15 11.69
C PHE A 22 -2.90 -2.64 11.18
N LEU A 23 -2.27 -1.85 10.31
CA LEU A 23 -0.97 -2.13 9.74
C LEU A 23 -0.01 -0.94 9.94
N PRO A 24 1.26 -1.16 10.29
CA PRO A 24 2.28 -0.12 10.25
C PRO A 24 2.41 0.45 8.82
N ALA A 25 2.73 1.75 8.73
CA ALA A 25 2.95 2.43 7.46
C ALA A 25 4.06 1.79 6.60
N GLU A 26 5.11 1.31 7.25
CA GLU A 26 6.20 0.59 6.59
C GLU A 26 5.74 -0.73 5.98
N GLU A 27 4.97 -1.52 6.73
CA GLU A 27 4.45 -2.81 6.26
C GLU A 27 3.42 -2.62 5.14
N ALA A 28 2.61 -1.55 5.21
CA ALA A 28 1.70 -1.17 4.13
C ALA A 28 2.49 -0.85 2.85
N PHE A 29 3.58 -0.08 2.99
CA PHE A 29 4.45 0.25 1.87
C PHE A 29 5.10 -1.00 1.25
N LYS A 30 5.64 -1.93 2.06
CA LYS A 30 6.17 -3.21 1.58
C LYS A 30 5.12 -4.05 0.85
N ALA A 31 3.88 -4.06 1.35
CA ALA A 31 2.78 -4.78 0.70
C ALA A 31 2.44 -4.18 -0.66
N TYR A 32 2.39 -2.84 -0.76
CA TYR A 32 2.21 -2.13 -2.02
C TYR A 32 3.38 -2.37 -2.99
N GLU A 33 4.63 -2.28 -2.53
CA GLU A 33 5.83 -2.47 -3.34
C GLU A 33 5.87 -3.88 -3.95
N ARG A 34 5.71 -4.91 -3.12
CA ARG A 34 5.76 -6.31 -3.54
C ARG A 34 4.69 -6.67 -4.56
N HIS A 35 3.51 -6.06 -4.46
CA HIS A 35 2.39 -6.34 -5.35
C HIS A 35 2.11 -5.21 -6.33
N TRP A 36 3.01 -4.22 -6.47
CA TRP A 36 2.78 -3.02 -7.29
C TRP A 36 2.41 -3.38 -8.73
N ARG A 37 3.00 -4.44 -9.27
CA ARG A 37 2.70 -4.97 -10.60
C ARG A 37 1.24 -5.43 -10.78
N PHE A 38 0.54 -5.75 -9.70
CA PHE A 38 -0.88 -6.10 -9.68
C PHE A 38 -1.78 -4.94 -9.24
N VAL A 39 -1.20 -3.87 -8.71
CA VAL A 39 -1.93 -2.67 -8.33
C VAL A 39 -2.24 -1.86 -9.58
N SER A 40 -3.51 -1.81 -9.94
CA SER A 40 -3.95 -1.03 -11.10
C SER A 40 -4.28 0.42 -10.68
N PRO A 41 -3.82 1.44 -11.42
CA PRO A 41 -4.15 2.84 -11.13
C PRO A 41 -5.67 3.11 -11.06
N ALA A 42 -6.46 2.35 -11.82
CA ALA A 42 -7.92 2.44 -11.83
C ALA A 42 -8.58 1.99 -10.51
N GLN A 43 -7.87 1.22 -9.67
CA GLN A 43 -8.38 0.77 -8.37
C GLN A 43 -7.93 1.68 -7.22
N LEU A 44 -6.92 2.53 -7.44
CA LEU A 44 -6.43 3.47 -6.44
C LEU A 44 -7.33 4.71 -6.43
N ARG A 45 -8.01 4.93 -5.31
CA ARG A 45 -8.72 6.19 -5.06
C ARG A 45 -7.73 7.33 -4.82
N SER A 46 -8.20 8.57 -4.96
CA SER A 46 -7.37 9.76 -4.75
C SER A 46 -6.71 9.79 -3.36
N ASP A 47 -7.42 9.37 -2.32
CA ASP A 47 -6.89 9.28 -0.95
C ASP A 47 -5.83 8.19 -0.79
N GLU A 48 -6.01 7.05 -1.47
CA GLU A 48 -5.06 5.95 -1.56
C GLU A 48 -3.77 6.39 -2.25
N LEU A 49 -3.91 7.13 -3.34
CA LEU A 49 -2.80 7.64 -4.11
C LEU A 49 -1.98 8.65 -3.29
N ALA A 50 -2.65 9.52 -2.53
CA ALA A 50 -2.00 10.44 -1.59
C ALA A 50 -1.27 9.70 -0.47
N LEU A 51 -1.86 8.60 0.05
CA LEU A 51 -1.20 7.74 1.03
C LEU A 51 0.05 7.10 0.44
N VAL A 52 -0.07 6.44 -0.71
CA VAL A 52 1.05 5.76 -1.38
C VAL A 52 2.18 6.75 -1.67
N GLU A 53 1.88 7.95 -2.16
CA GLU A 53 2.87 9.00 -2.37
C GLU A 53 3.52 9.49 -1.06
N ARG A 54 2.76 9.59 0.04
CA ARG A 54 3.34 9.85 1.37
C ARG A 54 4.26 8.73 1.83
N LEU A 55 3.85 7.48 1.63
CA LEU A 55 4.63 6.30 2.01
C LEU A 55 5.89 6.21 1.16
N LYS A 56 5.81 6.45 -0.13
CA LYS A 56 6.94 6.53 -1.06
C LYS A 56 7.90 7.65 -0.70
N ARG A 57 7.43 8.84 -0.31
CA ARG A 57 8.33 9.89 0.20
C ARG A 57 9.00 9.54 1.52
N ARG A 58 8.33 8.76 2.38
CA ARG A 58 8.81 8.41 3.72
C ARG A 58 9.72 7.17 3.75
N PHE A 59 9.41 6.17 2.93
CA PHE A 59 10.06 4.86 2.90
C PHE A 59 10.75 4.56 1.55
N GLY A 60 10.29 5.19 0.46
CA GLY A 60 10.83 5.01 -0.89
C GLY A 60 12.13 5.75 -1.15
N LYS A 61 13.11 5.66 -0.24
CA LYS A 61 14.52 6.04 -0.45
C LYS A 61 15.21 5.13 -1.50
N GLY A 62 14.62 4.97 -2.69
CA GLY A 62 15.25 4.32 -3.84
C GLY A 62 14.72 2.97 -4.30
N LEU A 63 13.44 2.62 -4.10
CA LEU A 63 12.88 1.31 -4.51
C LEU A 63 11.66 1.40 -5.44
N LEU A 64 11.58 2.44 -6.27
CA LEU A 64 11.05 2.27 -7.62
C LEU A 64 12.25 1.94 -8.51
N ASN A 65 12.79 0.73 -8.37
CA ASN A 65 13.87 0.31 -9.25
C ASN A 65 13.32 0.14 -10.67
N ALA A 66 14.05 0.79 -11.59
CA ALA A 66 14.02 0.58 -13.03
C ALA A 66 14.28 -0.88 -13.41
#